data_AF-A0A653Q022-F1
#
_entry.id   AF-A0A653Q022-F1
#
_cell.length_a   1.000
_cell.length_b   1.000
_cell.length_c   1.000
_cell.angle_alpha   90.00
_cell.angle_beta   90.00
_cell.angle_gamma   90.00
#
_symmetry.space_group_name_H-M   'P 1'
#
loop_
_entity.id
_entity.type
_entity.pdbx_description
1 polymer ?
#
loop_
_entity_poly.entity_id
_entity_poly.type
_entity_poly.pdbx_seq_one_letter_code
_entity_poly.pdbx_strand_id
1 'polypeptide(L)'
;MKAQDMIELNNRKRKLLTPENEAVYGDMLVYLRLSNVPEQKLEELLLEILDHLIEAQAENKNAYDIFGNDLRSYCDELISALPTQTKLEQTSLIGFVISLLLAIQFGIDALVSTFILIFGKNIEQLSPAFSIPGTTLFVSLIILGILFILYLLKRYSFNQKMNWKRRILFGFAFATPFCSAVFLNVYFKKQPYLIYHLTFWQNALLAILFFILYKLLYKKSNF
;
A
#
# COMPACT_ATOMS: atom_id res chain seq x y z
N MET A 1 -7.62 8.15 -21.92
CA MET A 1 -6.53 8.76 -21.13
C MET A 1 -5.82 7.67 -20.33
N LYS A 2 -4.55 7.85 -19.95
CA LYS A 2 -3.94 6.94 -18.96
C LYS A 2 -4.50 7.26 -17.57
N ALA A 3 -4.45 6.30 -16.64
CA ALA A 3 -4.89 6.49 -15.26
C ALA A 3 -4.20 7.69 -14.59
N GLN A 4 -2.89 7.85 -14.80
CA GLN A 4 -2.12 8.98 -14.27
C GLN A 4 -2.64 10.34 -14.75
N ASP A 5 -3.01 10.47 -16.03
CA ASP A 5 -3.59 11.70 -16.57
C ASP A 5 -4.95 12.00 -15.93
N MET A 6 -5.75 10.96 -15.66
CA MET A 6 -7.05 11.07 -15.00
C MET A 6 -6.90 11.51 -13.54
N ILE A 7 -5.93 10.96 -12.81
CA ILE A 7 -5.61 11.38 -11.43
C ILE A 7 -5.20 12.86 -11.40
N GLU A 8 -4.36 13.29 -12.34
CA GLU A 8 -3.96 14.69 -12.41
C GLU A 8 -5.15 15.61 -12.74
N LEU A 9 -5.98 15.23 -13.70
CA LEU A 9 -7.20 15.94 -14.04
C LEU A 9 -8.16 16.01 -12.84
N ASN A 10 -8.30 14.91 -12.10
CA ASN A 10 -9.13 14.81 -10.91
C ASN A 10 -8.66 15.82 -9.86
N ASN A 11 -7.36 15.85 -9.56
CA ASN A 11 -6.77 16.79 -8.60
C ASN A 11 -6.94 18.26 -9.01
N ARG A 12 -6.96 18.55 -10.32
CA ARG A 12 -7.22 19.90 -10.83
C ARG A 12 -8.69 20.28 -10.68
N LYS A 13 -9.62 19.43 -11.13
CA LYS A 13 -11.07 19.66 -11.08
C LYS A 13 -11.60 19.72 -9.64
N ARG A 14 -11.03 18.94 -8.72
CA ARG A 14 -11.45 18.91 -7.31
C ARG A 14 -11.36 20.27 -6.63
N LYS A 15 -10.41 21.12 -7.05
CA LYS A 15 -10.25 22.49 -6.54
C LYS A 15 -11.40 23.44 -6.90
N LEU A 16 -12.30 23.03 -7.81
CA LEU A 16 -13.48 23.79 -8.22
C LEU A 16 -14.68 23.53 -7.29
N LEU A 17 -14.62 22.50 -6.44
CA LEU A 17 -15.67 22.17 -5.50
C LEU A 17 -15.73 23.17 -4.33
N THR A 18 -16.91 23.33 -3.75
CA THR A 18 -17.07 23.98 -2.45
C THR A 18 -16.41 23.12 -1.36
N PRO A 19 -16.03 23.71 -0.21
CA PRO A 19 -15.41 22.95 0.89
C PRO A 19 -16.27 21.78 1.39
N GLU A 20 -17.59 21.92 1.37
CA GLU A 20 -18.52 20.85 1.76
C GLU A 20 -18.50 19.69 0.77
N ASN A 21 -18.66 19.99 -0.52
CA ASN A 21 -18.64 18.99 -1.59
C ASN A 21 -17.26 18.34 -1.74
N GLU A 22 -16.17 19.09 -1.56
CA GLU A 22 -14.82 18.54 -1.58
C GLU A 22 -14.61 17.52 -0.46
N ALA A 23 -15.11 17.79 0.75
CA ALA A 23 -15.00 16.85 1.87
C ALA A 23 -15.73 15.53 1.58
N VAL A 24 -16.96 15.62 1.09
CA VAL A 24 -17.76 14.43 0.74
C VAL A 24 -17.12 13.63 -0.40
N TYR A 25 -16.73 14.32 -1.47
CA TYR A 25 -16.04 13.70 -2.60
C TYR A 25 -14.71 13.06 -2.19
N GLY A 26 -13.98 13.68 -1.25
CA GLY A 26 -12.76 13.12 -0.68
C GLY A 26 -12.99 11.79 0.02
N ASP A 27 -14.05 11.67 0.81
CA ASP A 27 -14.42 10.42 1.50
C ASP A 27 -14.79 9.32 0.50
N MET A 28 -15.56 9.66 -0.55
CA MET A 28 -15.90 8.75 -1.65
C MET A 28 -14.65 8.29 -2.41
N LEU A 29 -13.75 9.22 -2.74
CA LEU A 29 -12.50 8.94 -3.45
C LEU A 29 -11.63 7.95 -2.69
N VAL A 30 -11.47 8.11 -1.38
CA VAL A 30 -10.73 7.14 -0.55
C VAL A 30 -11.41 5.77 -0.57
N TYR A 31 -12.73 5.74 -0.41
CA TYR A 31 -13.48 4.48 -0.39
C TYR A 31 -13.39 3.71 -1.71
N LEU A 32 -13.60 4.41 -2.83
CA LEU A 32 -13.58 3.88 -4.18
C LEU A 32 -12.16 3.41 -4.55
N ARG A 33 -11.10 4.19 -4.28
CA ARG A 33 -9.70 3.77 -4.53
C ARG A 33 -9.25 2.53 -3.77
N LEU A 34 -9.91 2.22 -2.65
CA LEU A 34 -9.67 1.00 -1.87
C LEU A 34 -10.60 -0.16 -2.26
N SER A 35 -11.34 -0.02 -3.37
CA SER A 35 -12.13 -1.09 -3.97
C SER A 35 -11.29 -2.00 -4.88
N ASN A 36 -11.83 -3.16 -5.22
CA ASN A 36 -11.17 -4.13 -6.09
C ASN A 36 -11.52 -3.90 -7.57
N VAL A 37 -11.51 -2.63 -7.99
CA VAL A 37 -11.82 -2.19 -9.35
C VAL A 37 -10.51 -1.85 -10.07
N PRO A 38 -10.37 -2.15 -11.38
CA PRO A 38 -9.22 -1.72 -12.17
C PRO A 38 -9.04 -0.19 -12.14
N GLU A 39 -7.82 0.28 -11.91
CA GLU A 39 -7.51 1.71 -11.69
C GLU A 39 -8.07 2.62 -12.79
N GLN A 40 -7.94 2.22 -14.07
CA GLN A 40 -8.47 3.02 -15.18
C GLN A 40 -9.98 3.22 -15.09
N LYS A 41 -10.75 2.15 -14.84
CA LYS A 41 -12.22 2.22 -14.73
C LYS A 41 -12.66 2.99 -13.49
N LEU A 42 -11.87 2.89 -12.44
CA LEU A 42 -12.10 3.60 -11.20
C LEU A 42 -11.90 5.12 -11.36
N GLU A 43 -10.82 5.54 -12.00
CA GLU A 43 -10.53 6.95 -12.23
C GLU A 43 -11.48 7.58 -13.28
N GLU A 44 -11.94 6.79 -14.26
CA GLU A 44 -13.06 7.19 -15.15
C GLU A 44 -14.32 7.52 -14.34
N LEU A 45 -14.75 6.59 -13.47
CA LEU A 45 -15.91 6.79 -12.60
C LEU A 45 -15.74 7.99 -11.66
N LEU A 46 -14.55 8.16 -11.06
CA LEU A 46 -14.28 9.28 -10.16
C LEU A 46 -14.38 10.63 -10.87
N LEU A 47 -13.92 10.72 -12.12
CA LEU A 47 -14.07 11.93 -12.93
C LEU A 47 -15.54 12.21 -13.26
N GLU A 48 -16.32 11.17 -13.58
CA GLU A 48 -17.76 11.30 -13.85
C GLU A 48 -18.53 11.82 -12.62
N ILE A 49 -18.29 11.22 -11.44
CA ILE A 49 -18.87 11.69 -10.16
C ILE A 49 -18.48 13.15 -9.90
N LEU A 50 -17.21 13.50 -10.12
CA LEU A 50 -16.70 14.84 -9.90
C LEU A 50 -17.35 15.86 -10.83
N ASP A 51 -17.55 15.51 -12.10
CA ASP A 51 -18.20 16.38 -13.08
C ASP A 51 -19.67 16.61 -12.74
N HIS A 52 -20.43 15.56 -12.43
CA HIS A 52 -21.82 15.69 -11.98
C HIS A 52 -21.95 16.55 -10.72
N LEU A 53 -21.00 16.43 -9.79
CA LEU A 53 -21.00 17.22 -8.56
C LEU A 53 -20.68 18.70 -8.84
N ILE A 54 -19.76 19.00 -9.75
CA ILE A 54 -19.45 20.38 -10.16
C ILE A 54 -20.66 21.03 -10.85
N GLU A 55 -21.34 20.30 -11.73
CA GLU A 55 -22.54 20.79 -12.42
C GLU A 55 -23.67 21.10 -11.43
N ALA A 56 -23.97 20.17 -10.54
CA ALA A 56 -25.02 20.36 -9.55
C ALA A 56 -24.71 21.46 -8.52
N GLN A 57 -23.43 21.69 -8.21
CA GLN A 57 -23.00 22.80 -7.39
C GLN A 57 -23.35 24.16 -8.02
N ALA A 58 -23.35 24.29 -9.35
CA ALA A 58 -23.79 25.51 -10.03
C ALA A 58 -25.28 25.80 -9.80
N GLU A 59 -26.07 24.79 -9.47
CA GLU A 59 -27.48 24.89 -9.05
C GLU A 59 -27.67 25.00 -7.53
N ASN A 60 -26.59 25.24 -6.76
CA ASN A 60 -26.57 25.27 -5.30
C ASN A 60 -26.98 23.95 -4.62
N LYS A 61 -26.79 22.80 -5.28
CA LYS A 61 -26.99 21.47 -4.68
C LYS A 61 -25.69 20.96 -4.06
N ASN A 62 -25.80 20.26 -2.94
CA ASN A 62 -24.67 19.57 -2.33
C ASN A 62 -24.63 18.09 -2.75
N ALA A 63 -23.55 17.38 -2.38
CA ALA A 63 -23.36 15.97 -2.71
C ALA A 63 -24.48 15.06 -2.18
N TYR A 64 -25.07 15.37 -1.01
CA TYR A 64 -26.15 14.58 -0.42
C TYR A 64 -27.48 14.75 -1.17
N ASP A 65 -27.70 15.91 -1.79
CA ASP A 65 -28.88 16.17 -2.64
C ASP A 65 -28.86 15.33 -3.92
N ILE A 66 -27.67 14.94 -4.40
CA ILE A 66 -27.47 14.22 -5.66
C ILE A 66 -27.32 12.71 -5.42
N PHE A 67 -26.45 12.34 -4.49
CA PHE A 67 -26.06 10.95 -4.25
C PHE A 67 -26.82 10.31 -3.08
N GLY A 68 -27.63 11.10 -2.36
CA GLY A 68 -28.37 10.67 -1.19
C GLY A 68 -27.54 10.67 0.10
N ASN A 69 -28.23 10.41 1.21
CA ASN A 69 -27.63 10.44 2.54
C ASN A 69 -26.72 9.23 2.83
N ASP A 70 -26.94 8.09 2.15
CA ASP A 70 -26.13 6.89 2.30
C ASP A 70 -25.10 6.77 1.17
N LEU A 71 -24.06 7.59 1.27
CA LEU A 71 -22.94 7.62 0.31
C LEU A 71 -22.19 6.28 0.24
N ARG A 72 -22.18 5.50 1.33
CA ARG A 72 -21.53 4.19 1.32
C ARG A 72 -22.30 3.22 0.45
N SER A 73 -23.62 3.11 0.64
CA SER A 73 -24.46 2.26 -0.19
C SER A 73 -24.36 2.67 -1.65
N TYR A 74 -24.39 3.98 -1.93
CA TYR A 74 -24.19 4.49 -3.29
C TYR A 74 -22.85 4.04 -3.90
N CYS A 75 -21.72 4.19 -3.18
CA CYS A 75 -20.43 3.72 -3.67
C CYS A 75 -20.37 2.19 -3.84
N ASP A 76 -21.03 1.43 -2.96
CA ASP A 76 -21.08 -0.03 -3.07
C ASP A 76 -21.85 -0.48 -4.32
N GLU A 77 -22.95 0.21 -4.65
CA GLU A 77 -23.70 -0.01 -5.91
C GLU A 77 -22.82 0.27 -7.13
N LEU A 78 -22.10 1.40 -7.14
CA LEU A 78 -21.18 1.73 -8.23
C LEU A 78 -20.06 0.69 -8.40
N ILE A 79 -19.46 0.23 -7.29
CA ILE A 79 -18.44 -0.82 -7.31
C ILE A 79 -19.03 -2.12 -7.88
N SER A 80 -20.27 -2.47 -7.53
CA SER A 80 -20.92 -3.70 -8.00
C SER A 80 -21.21 -3.70 -9.51
N ALA A 81 -21.38 -2.51 -10.10
CA ALA A 81 -21.61 -2.33 -11.54
C ALA A 81 -20.32 -2.37 -12.37
N LEU A 82 -19.15 -2.27 -11.73
CA LEU A 82 -17.85 -2.23 -12.40
C LEU A 82 -17.17 -3.61 -12.47
N PRO A 83 -16.30 -3.83 -13.47
CA PRO A 83 -15.51 -5.05 -13.52
C PRO A 83 -14.59 -5.14 -12.30
N THR A 84 -14.36 -6.36 -11.82
CA THR A 84 -13.41 -6.62 -10.74
C THR A 84 -12.04 -6.96 -11.30
N GLN A 85 -10.99 -6.66 -10.54
CA GLN A 85 -9.64 -7.06 -10.90
C GLN A 85 -9.53 -8.59 -11.05
N THR A 86 -8.76 -9.03 -12.03
CA THR A 86 -8.49 -10.44 -12.26
C THR A 86 -7.62 -11.02 -11.13
N LYS A 87 -7.74 -12.33 -10.86
CA LYS A 87 -6.88 -13.03 -9.88
C LYS A 87 -5.39 -12.83 -10.18
N LEU A 88 -5.03 -12.68 -11.46
CA LEU A 88 -3.66 -12.46 -11.88
C LEU A 88 -3.16 -11.07 -11.47
N GLU A 89 -3.97 -10.03 -11.66
CA GLU A 89 -3.63 -8.67 -11.22
C GLU A 89 -3.48 -8.63 -9.70
N GLN A 90 -4.44 -9.21 -8.96
CA GLN A 90 -4.40 -9.28 -7.49
C GLN A 90 -3.15 -9.99 -6.96
N THR A 91 -2.80 -11.14 -7.54
CA THR A 91 -1.61 -11.90 -7.14
C THR A 91 -0.33 -11.19 -7.54
N SER A 92 -0.33 -10.46 -8.67
CA SER A 92 0.77 -9.59 -9.08
C SER A 92 0.96 -8.42 -8.13
N LEU A 93 -0.12 -7.84 -7.59
CA LEU A 93 -0.07 -6.79 -6.56
C LEU A 93 0.67 -7.28 -5.31
N ILE A 94 0.22 -8.40 -4.75
CA ILE A 94 0.85 -8.98 -3.55
C ILE A 94 2.30 -9.39 -3.86
N GLY A 95 2.53 -9.99 -5.03
CA GLY A 95 3.85 -10.45 -5.45
C GLY A 95 4.86 -9.32 -5.62
N PHE A 96 4.48 -8.17 -6.20
CA PHE A 96 5.43 -7.05 -6.33
C PHE A 96 5.79 -6.47 -4.96
N VAL A 97 4.83 -6.40 -4.01
CA VAL A 97 5.09 -5.93 -2.64
C VAL A 97 6.06 -6.86 -1.93
N ILE A 98 5.84 -8.17 -2.00
CA ILE A 98 6.77 -9.19 -1.45
C ILE A 98 8.17 -8.99 -2.03
N SER A 99 8.25 -8.84 -3.35
CA SER A 99 9.53 -8.71 -4.07
C SER A 99 10.27 -7.44 -3.67
N LEU A 100 9.55 -6.33 -3.51
CA LEU A 100 10.13 -5.07 -3.05
C LEU A 100 10.67 -5.20 -1.62
N LEU A 101 9.92 -5.81 -0.71
CA LEU A 101 10.35 -6.01 0.67
C LEU A 101 11.61 -6.88 0.76
N LEU A 102 11.66 -7.96 -0.02
CA LEU A 102 12.83 -8.83 -0.09
C LEU A 102 14.03 -8.12 -0.71
N ALA A 103 13.83 -7.35 -1.79
CA ALA A 103 14.89 -6.56 -2.41
C ALA A 103 15.50 -5.55 -1.43
N ILE A 104 14.67 -4.86 -0.64
CA ILE A 104 15.11 -3.93 0.41
C ILE A 104 15.89 -4.68 1.49
N GLN A 105 15.36 -5.80 2.00
CA GLN A 105 16.01 -6.58 3.06
C GLN A 105 17.41 -7.06 2.63
N PHE A 106 17.51 -7.73 1.47
CA PHE A 106 18.79 -8.21 0.96
C PHE A 106 19.73 -7.06 0.57
N GLY A 107 19.19 -5.93 0.12
CA GLY A 107 19.96 -4.71 -0.14
C GLY A 107 20.60 -4.15 1.13
N ILE A 108 19.85 -4.08 2.23
CA ILE A 108 20.37 -3.67 3.54
C ILE A 108 21.43 -4.67 4.03
N ASP A 109 21.17 -5.98 3.96
CA ASP A 109 22.13 -7.00 4.37
C ASP A 109 23.42 -6.94 3.54
N ALA A 110 23.34 -6.62 2.23
CA ALA A 110 24.52 -6.37 1.39
C ALA A 110 25.30 -5.13 1.84
N LEU A 111 24.63 -4.00 2.14
CA LEU A 111 25.28 -2.79 2.64
C LEU A 111 25.97 -3.02 3.99
N VAL A 112 25.32 -3.75 4.90
CA VAL A 112 25.90 -4.16 6.19
C VAL A 112 27.13 -5.04 5.98
N SER A 113 27.07 -5.98 5.04
CA SER A 113 28.22 -6.83 4.69
C SER A 113 29.41 -5.98 4.21
N THR A 114 29.18 -5.00 3.34
CA THR A 114 30.24 -4.08 2.87
C THR A 114 30.83 -3.27 4.01
N PHE A 115 29.99 -2.78 4.93
CA PHE A 115 30.45 -2.04 6.10
C PHE A 115 31.36 -2.89 7.00
N ILE A 116 30.97 -4.16 7.25
CA ILE A 116 31.79 -5.12 8.01
C ILE A 116 33.10 -5.41 7.28
N LEU A 117 33.11 -5.56 5.95
CA LEU A 117 34.34 -5.81 5.19
C LEU A 117 35.34 -4.64 5.25
N ILE A 118 34.86 -3.40 5.27
CA ILE A 118 35.71 -2.20 5.25
C ILE A 118 36.22 -1.84 6.66
N PHE A 119 35.35 -1.96 7.68
CA PHE A 119 35.63 -1.46 9.03
C PHE A 119 35.77 -2.56 10.10
N GLY A 120 35.45 -3.81 9.77
CA GLY A 120 35.49 -4.94 10.70
C GLY A 120 36.92 -5.37 11.02
N LYS A 121 37.32 -5.22 12.29
CA LYS A 121 38.64 -5.65 12.79
C LYS A 121 38.78 -7.17 12.96
N ASN A 122 37.68 -7.93 12.93
CA ASN A 122 37.66 -9.38 13.16
C ASN A 122 37.09 -10.11 11.94
N ILE A 123 37.92 -10.95 11.33
CA ILE A 123 37.64 -11.66 10.06
C ILE A 123 36.62 -12.80 10.25
N GLU A 124 36.33 -13.22 11.48
CA GLU A 124 35.54 -14.44 11.74
C GLU A 124 34.02 -14.30 11.60
N GLN A 125 33.48 -13.07 11.45
CA GLN A 125 32.04 -12.85 11.30
C GLN A 125 31.73 -12.15 9.97
N LEU A 126 32.02 -12.86 8.87
CA LEU A 126 32.05 -12.33 7.51
C LEU A 126 30.71 -11.89 6.93
N SER A 127 29.56 -12.14 7.57
CA SER A 127 28.25 -11.86 6.96
C SER A 127 27.09 -11.79 7.95
N PRO A 128 26.08 -10.92 7.72
CA PRO A 128 24.85 -10.91 8.50
C PRO A 128 24.15 -12.28 8.41
N ALA A 129 23.64 -12.75 9.53
CA ALA A 129 22.86 -13.97 9.61
C ALA A 129 21.57 -13.81 8.79
N PHE A 130 21.27 -14.77 7.93
CA PHE A 130 20.02 -14.92 7.21
C PHE A 130 19.22 -16.06 7.84
N SER A 131 17.98 -15.77 8.24
CA SER A 131 17.03 -16.75 8.75
C SER A 131 15.82 -16.82 7.83
N ILE A 132 15.54 -18.01 7.28
CA ILE A 132 14.34 -18.25 6.46
C ILE A 132 13.07 -17.96 7.28
N PRO A 133 12.83 -18.57 8.46
CA PRO A 133 11.62 -18.30 9.23
C PRO A 133 11.51 -16.83 9.70
N GLY A 134 12.64 -16.19 10.03
CA GLY A 134 12.64 -14.77 10.39
C GLY A 134 12.25 -13.86 9.23
N THR A 135 12.69 -14.19 8.01
CA THR A 135 12.37 -13.43 6.79
C THR A 135 10.92 -13.64 6.35
N THR A 136 10.43 -14.88 6.39
CA THR A 136 9.03 -15.17 6.03
C THR A 136 8.05 -14.51 6.99
N LEU A 137 8.31 -14.57 8.30
CA LEU A 137 7.48 -13.89 9.30
C LEU A 137 7.51 -12.37 9.13
N PHE A 138 8.70 -11.79 8.91
CA PHE A 138 8.85 -10.36 8.64
C PHE A 138 7.98 -9.91 7.47
N VAL A 139 8.11 -10.57 6.31
CA VAL A 139 7.33 -10.22 5.11
C VAL A 139 5.83 -10.40 5.36
N SER A 140 5.43 -11.52 5.97
CA SER A 140 4.00 -11.79 6.24
C SER A 140 3.35 -10.75 7.16
N LEU A 141 4.06 -10.30 8.20
CA LEU A 141 3.54 -9.34 9.16
C LEU A 141 3.41 -7.94 8.55
N ILE A 142 4.39 -7.53 7.73
CA ILE A 142 4.32 -6.26 7.00
C ILE A 142 3.11 -6.27 6.06
N ILE A 143 2.90 -7.35 5.29
CA ILE A 143 1.77 -7.46 4.36
C ILE A 143 0.43 -7.45 5.11
N LEU A 144 0.29 -8.25 6.16
CA LEU A 144 -0.90 -8.25 7.00
C LEU A 144 -1.17 -6.87 7.61
N GLY A 145 -0.11 -6.18 8.05
CA GLY A 145 -0.17 -4.81 8.54
C GLY A 145 -0.71 -3.84 7.50
N ILE A 146 -0.16 -3.87 6.27
CA ILE A 146 -0.62 -3.03 5.16
C ILE A 146 -2.09 -3.31 4.85
N LEU A 147 -2.50 -4.58 4.70
CA LEU A 147 -3.88 -4.95 4.44
C LEU A 147 -4.82 -4.49 5.56
N PHE A 148 -4.39 -4.62 6.81
CA PHE A 148 -5.16 -4.15 7.96
C PHE A 148 -5.33 -2.62 7.95
N ILE A 149 -4.27 -1.87 7.63
CA ILE A 149 -4.33 -0.40 7.50
C ILE A 149 -5.30 0.01 6.38
N LEU A 150 -5.18 -0.61 5.19
CA LEU A 150 -6.08 -0.32 4.06
C LEU A 150 -7.53 -0.64 4.41
N TYR A 151 -7.77 -1.75 5.11
CA TYR A 151 -9.10 -2.10 5.63
C TYR A 151 -9.64 -1.04 6.59
N LEU A 152 -8.83 -0.55 7.54
CA LEU A 152 -9.26 0.51 8.46
C LEU A 152 -9.55 1.82 7.70
N LEU A 153 -8.70 2.21 6.76
CA LEU A 153 -8.91 3.41 5.93
C LEU A 153 -10.23 3.32 5.16
N LYS A 154 -10.50 2.20 4.50
CA LYS A 154 -11.76 1.98 3.78
C LYS A 154 -12.96 2.01 4.74
N ARG A 155 -12.85 1.33 5.89
CA ARG A 155 -13.95 1.25 6.85
C ARG A 155 -14.31 2.61 7.43
N TYR A 156 -13.34 3.49 7.63
CA TYR A 156 -13.53 4.79 8.25
C TYR A 156 -13.55 5.97 7.27
N SER A 157 -13.55 5.72 5.96
CA SER A 157 -13.51 6.79 4.93
C SER A 157 -14.63 7.83 5.12
N PHE A 158 -15.87 7.39 5.33
CA PHE A 158 -17.04 8.26 5.51
C PHE A 158 -17.23 8.81 6.93
N ASN A 159 -16.25 8.66 7.83
CA ASN A 159 -16.40 9.01 9.24
C ASN A 159 -15.58 10.26 9.59
N GLN A 160 -16.13 11.43 9.27
CA GLN A 160 -15.44 12.74 9.36
C GLN A 160 -14.89 13.09 10.75
N LYS A 161 -15.46 12.55 11.84
CA LYS A 161 -15.01 12.84 13.22
C LYS A 161 -14.25 11.67 13.81
N MET A 162 -12.93 11.66 13.58
CA MET A 162 -12.05 10.67 14.18
C MET A 162 -11.74 11.02 15.64
N ASN A 163 -12.46 10.39 16.57
CA ASN A 163 -12.23 10.50 18.01
C ASN A 163 -10.75 10.24 18.37
N TRP A 164 -10.24 10.87 19.43
CA TRP A 164 -8.83 10.72 19.84
C TRP A 164 -8.41 9.26 20.07
N LYS A 165 -9.29 8.44 20.64
CA LYS A 165 -9.09 6.98 20.77
C LYS A 165 -8.84 6.29 19.42
N ARG A 166 -9.53 6.71 18.35
CA ARG A 166 -9.34 6.18 17.00
C ARG A 166 -8.03 6.66 16.39
N ARG A 167 -7.62 7.91 16.61
CA ARG A 167 -6.28 8.40 16.19
C ARG A 167 -5.15 7.56 16.80
N ILE A 168 -5.27 7.27 18.09
CA ILE A 168 -4.34 6.38 18.79
C ILE A 168 -4.37 4.98 18.18
N LEU A 169 -5.56 4.42 17.92
CA LEU A 169 -5.71 3.11 17.27
C LEU A 169 -5.03 3.07 15.89
N PHE A 170 -5.19 4.11 15.06
CA PHE A 170 -4.51 4.21 13.77
C PHE A 170 -2.98 4.27 13.91
N GLY A 171 -2.48 5.02 14.89
CA GLY A 171 -1.05 5.06 15.21
C GLY A 171 -0.50 3.68 15.59
N PHE A 172 -1.20 2.96 16.48
CA PHE A 172 -0.81 1.60 16.85
C PHE A 172 -0.94 0.61 15.69
N ALA A 173 -1.96 0.73 14.85
CA ALA A 173 -2.15 -0.12 13.68
C ALA A 173 -0.98 0.01 12.68
N PHE A 174 -0.36 1.19 12.59
CA PHE A 174 0.82 1.42 11.76
C PHE A 174 2.12 0.94 12.42
N ALA A 175 2.32 1.28 13.70
CA ALA A 175 3.57 0.98 14.40
C ALA A 175 3.73 -0.51 14.74
N THR A 176 2.64 -1.18 15.15
CA THR A 176 2.71 -2.54 15.69
C THR A 176 3.23 -3.56 14.67
N PRO A 177 2.71 -3.65 13.43
CA PRO A 177 3.20 -4.60 12.44
C PRO A 177 4.67 -4.36 12.09
N PHE A 178 5.08 -3.10 11.96
CA PHE A 178 6.46 -2.75 11.61
C PHE A 178 7.44 -3.11 12.74
N CYS A 179 7.16 -2.68 13.98
CA CYS A 179 8.02 -2.96 15.13
C CYS A 179 8.11 -4.46 15.41
N SER A 180 6.98 -5.19 15.36
CA SER A 180 6.97 -6.63 15.59
C SER A 180 7.72 -7.39 14.49
N ALA A 181 7.57 -7.00 13.22
CA ALA A 181 8.28 -7.62 12.11
C ALA A 181 9.80 -7.47 12.26
N VAL A 182 10.29 -6.26 12.55
CA VAL A 182 11.72 -6.00 12.77
C VAL A 182 12.24 -6.77 13.98
N PHE A 183 11.51 -6.74 15.10
CA PHE A 183 11.89 -7.46 16.31
C PHE A 183 12.03 -8.97 16.07
N LEU A 184 11.04 -9.58 15.42
CA LEU A 184 11.07 -11.01 15.10
C LEU A 184 12.22 -11.34 14.16
N ASN A 185 12.46 -10.52 13.13
CA ASN A 185 13.59 -10.75 12.22
C ASN A 185 14.92 -10.77 12.97
N VAL A 186 15.17 -9.80 13.85
CA VAL A 186 16.37 -9.75 14.69
C VAL A 186 16.44 -10.90 15.69
N TYR A 187 15.31 -11.26 16.31
CA TYR A 187 15.23 -12.38 17.24
C TYR A 187 15.63 -13.70 16.56
N PHE A 188 15.05 -14.01 15.41
CA PHE A 188 15.35 -15.23 14.66
C PHE A 188 16.77 -15.25 14.09
N LYS A 189 17.36 -14.09 13.75
CA LYS A 189 18.78 -13.99 13.36
C LYS A 189 19.75 -14.34 14.50
N LYS A 190 19.30 -14.38 15.76
CA LYS A 190 20.12 -14.76 16.94
C LYS A 190 19.93 -16.21 17.39
N GLN A 191 18.96 -16.95 16.84
CA GLN A 191 18.64 -18.31 17.28
C GLN A 191 19.48 -19.35 16.52
N PRO A 192 19.99 -20.41 17.16
CA PRO A 192 20.97 -21.32 16.55
C PRO A 192 20.43 -22.22 15.43
N TYR A 193 19.12 -22.20 15.16
CA TYR A 193 18.46 -23.07 14.19
C TYR A 193 18.17 -22.30 12.88
N LEU A 194 18.54 -22.87 11.73
CA LEU A 194 18.24 -22.36 10.38
C LEU A 194 18.85 -20.98 10.04
N ILE A 195 20.04 -20.70 10.57
CA ILE A 195 20.84 -19.54 10.15
C ILE A 195 21.78 -19.94 9.01
N TYR A 196 21.80 -19.12 7.98
CA TYR A 196 22.78 -19.16 6.91
C TYR A 196 23.55 -17.84 6.89
N HIS A 197 24.86 -17.90 6.67
CA HIS A 197 25.65 -16.69 6.46
C HIS A 197 25.76 -16.45 4.96
N LEU A 198 25.03 -15.45 4.47
CA LEU A 198 25.06 -15.08 3.07
C LEU A 198 26.16 -14.07 2.83
N THR A 199 27.07 -14.37 1.91
CA THR A 199 28.15 -13.46 1.52
C THR A 199 27.60 -12.18 0.90
N PHE A 200 28.41 -11.14 0.85
CA PHE A 200 28.07 -9.89 0.15
C PHE A 200 27.52 -10.15 -1.26
N TRP A 201 28.20 -10.97 -2.06
CA TRP A 201 27.80 -11.28 -3.44
C TRP A 201 26.45 -12.00 -3.51
N GLN A 202 26.18 -12.91 -2.56
CA GLN A 202 24.90 -13.61 -2.49
C GLN A 202 23.75 -12.65 -2.16
N ASN A 203 23.93 -11.77 -1.17
CA ASN A 203 22.93 -10.76 -0.81
C ASN A 203 22.68 -9.77 -1.97
N ALA A 204 23.75 -9.30 -2.63
CA ALA A 204 23.63 -8.39 -3.77
C ALA A 204 22.89 -9.04 -4.95
N LEU A 205 23.19 -10.31 -5.27
CA LEU A 205 22.52 -11.04 -6.34
C LEU A 205 21.03 -11.24 -6.04
N LEU A 206 20.69 -11.63 -4.81
CA LEU A 206 19.29 -11.77 -4.38
C LEU A 206 18.54 -10.43 -4.43
N ALA A 207 19.16 -9.34 -3.97
CA ALA A 207 18.57 -8.00 -4.04
C ALA A 207 18.24 -7.59 -5.48
N ILE A 208 19.18 -7.81 -6.41
CA ILE A 208 18.97 -7.51 -7.84
C ILE A 208 17.87 -8.40 -8.42
N LEU A 209 17.88 -9.70 -8.12
CA LEU A 209 16.87 -10.64 -8.59
C LEU A 209 15.47 -10.23 -8.16
N PHE A 210 15.28 -9.92 -6.88
CA PHE A 210 13.98 -9.48 -6.36
C PHE A 210 13.59 -8.09 -6.88
N PHE A 211 14.54 -7.20 -7.14
CA PHE A 211 14.27 -5.91 -7.76
C PHE A 211 13.78 -6.03 -9.21
N ILE A 212 14.37 -6.96 -9.99
CA ILE A 212 13.90 -7.27 -11.35
C ILE A 212 12.48 -7.87 -11.28
N LEU A 213 12.26 -8.82 -10.36
CA LEU A 213 10.96 -9.46 -10.18
C LEU A 213 9.88 -8.45 -9.75
N TYR A 214 10.23 -7.51 -8.87
CA TYR A 214 9.41 -6.34 -8.53
C TYR A 214 9.00 -5.55 -9.78
N LYS A 215 9.96 -5.16 -10.65
CA LYS A 215 9.65 -4.39 -11.87
C LYS A 215 8.73 -5.15 -12.83
N LEU A 216 8.94 -6.46 -12.99
CA LEU A 216 8.11 -7.30 -13.86
C LEU A 216 6.67 -7.42 -13.34
N LEU A 217 6.52 -7.67 -12.03
CA LEU A 217 5.20 -7.79 -11.40
C LEU A 217 4.48 -6.44 -11.30
N TYR A 218 5.20 -5.34 -11.08
CA TYR A 218 4.63 -4.00 -11.07
C TYR A 218 3.95 -3.70 -12.41
N LYS A 219 4.66 -3.93 -13.53
CA LYS A 219 4.13 -3.74 -14.89
C LYS A 219 2.88 -4.60 -15.16
N LYS A 220 2.80 -5.79 -14.56
CA LYS A 220 1.69 -6.73 -14.77
C LYS A 220 0.50 -6.47 -13.84
N SER A 221 0.69 -5.72 -12.76
CA SER A 221 -0.37 -5.46 -11.78
C SER A 221 -1.37 -4.37 -12.21
N ASN A 222 -1.21 -3.79 -13.41
CA ASN A 222 -2.06 -2.71 -13.96
C ASN A 222 -2.25 -1.55 -12.97
N PHE A 223 -1.16 -1.25 -12.24
CA PHE A 223 -0.93 -0.07 -11.40
C PHE A 223 0.07 0.86 -12.10
#